data_AF-A0A6G3SJS3-F1
#
_entry.id   AF-A0A6G3SJS3-F1
#
_cell.length_a   1.000
_cell.length_b   1.000
_cell.length_c   1.000
_cell.angle_alpha   90.00
_cell.angle_beta   90.00
_cell.angle_gamma   90.00
#
_symmetry.space_group_name_H-M   'P 1'
#
loop_
_entity.id
_entity.type
_entity.pdbx_description
1 polymer ?
#
loop_
_entity_poly.entity_id
_entity_poly.type
_entity_poly.pdbx_seq_one_letter_code
_entity_poly.pdbx_strand_id
1 'polypeptide(L)'
;DETALPAIGRFLDERPLDAPAHVLVTVSDDAARQELALRDGDTITWVVAEPGDAAALDAAVRALPSPEGEGFVWAAAESRALLPVRRYLQRERKLPKDRVNITGYWHREEAAAPEAQGTADAAAQCPAEIPSPLPWLVARAALQLGVVDAVADTPGLSADA
;
A
#
# COMPACT_ATOMS: atom_id res chain seq x y z
N ASP A 1 7.12 -1.41 4.07
CA ASP A 1 7.60 -0.32 3.22
C ASP A 1 6.85 0.94 3.59
N GLU A 2 7.52 2.08 3.63
CA GLU A 2 6.95 3.37 4.05
C GLU A 2 5.75 3.81 3.19
N THR A 3 5.68 3.37 1.93
CA THR A 3 4.51 3.59 1.06
C THR A 3 3.21 2.97 1.60
N ALA A 4 3.31 1.98 2.49
CA ALA A 4 2.16 1.32 3.12
C ALA A 4 1.69 1.99 4.42
N LEU A 5 2.41 2.99 4.94
CA LEU A 5 2.10 3.65 6.23
C LEU A 5 0.66 4.17 6.32
N PRO A 6 0.06 4.82 5.30
CA PRO A 6 -1.32 5.28 5.38
C PRO A 6 -2.33 4.13 5.57
N ALA A 7 -2.11 2.99 4.91
CA ALA A 7 -2.97 1.82 5.04
C ALA A 7 -2.81 1.15 6.42
N ILE A 8 -1.59 1.08 6.93
CA ILE A 8 -1.29 0.57 8.27
C ILE A 8 -1.97 1.46 9.33
N GLY A 9 -1.81 2.78 9.24
CA GLY A 9 -2.43 3.73 10.17
C GLY A 9 -3.94 3.56 10.23
N ARG A 10 -4.60 3.57 9.07
CA ARG A 10 -6.05 3.33 8.97
C ARG A 10 -6.47 2.00 9.60
N PHE A 11 -5.72 0.92 9.36
CA PHE A 11 -6.02 -0.37 9.96
C PHE A 11 -5.94 -0.30 11.48
N LEU A 12 -4.90 0.32 12.04
CA LEU A 12 -4.73 0.43 13.48
C LEU A 12 -5.85 1.26 14.13
N ASP A 13 -6.27 2.34 13.46
CA ASP A 13 -7.36 3.21 13.91
C ASP A 13 -8.72 2.50 13.87
N GLU A 14 -9.04 1.81 12.78
CA GLU A 14 -10.39 1.31 12.50
C GLU A 14 -10.61 -0.17 12.86
N ARG A 15 -9.56 -0.93 13.23
CA ARG A 15 -9.72 -2.40 13.40
C ARG A 15 -10.77 -2.72 14.48
N PRO A 16 -11.75 -3.59 14.17
CA PRO A 16 -12.86 -3.89 15.07
C PRO A 16 -12.51 -4.91 16.16
N LEU A 17 -11.40 -5.65 16.00
CA LEU A 17 -10.97 -6.70 16.90
C LEU A 17 -9.84 -6.21 17.81
N ASP A 18 -9.82 -6.70 19.04
CA ASP A 18 -8.78 -6.42 20.02
C ASP A 18 -7.61 -7.43 19.94
N ALA A 19 -7.32 -7.88 18.73
CA ALA A 19 -6.20 -8.78 18.48
C ALA A 19 -4.89 -7.97 18.44
N PRO A 20 -3.81 -8.46 19.09
CA PRO A 20 -2.49 -7.83 18.99
C PRO A 20 -2.00 -7.75 17.55
N ALA A 21 -1.52 -6.56 17.15
CA ALA A 21 -0.90 -6.33 15.86
C ALA A 21 0.64 -6.31 15.98
N HIS A 22 1.30 -7.08 15.12
CA HIS A 22 2.76 -7.01 14.94
C HIS A 22 3.06 -6.26 13.65
N VAL A 23 3.48 -5.00 13.79
CA VAL A 23 3.73 -4.10 12.67
C VAL A 23 5.23 -4.07 12.37
N LEU A 24 5.58 -4.26 11.10
CA LEU A 24 6.94 -4.09 10.59
C LEU A 24 6.92 -3.07 9.46
N VAL A 25 7.73 -2.02 9.57
CA VAL A 25 7.87 -1.00 8.54
C VAL A 25 9.34 -0.82 8.18
N THR A 26 9.64 -0.97 6.89
CA THR A 26 10.90 -0.53 6.30
C THR A 26 10.79 0.92 5.87
N VAL A 27 11.75 1.75 6.27
CA VAL A 27 11.85 3.18 5.93
C VAL A 27 13.22 3.47 5.33
N SER A 28 13.28 4.46 4.44
CA SER A 28 14.55 4.92 3.85
C SER A 28 15.42 5.71 4.83
N ASP A 29 14.80 6.41 5.77
CA ASP A 29 15.45 7.24 6.79
C ASP A 29 14.70 7.17 8.13
N ASP A 30 15.41 7.40 9.23
CA ASP A 30 14.83 7.39 10.58
C ASP A 30 13.76 8.47 10.78
N ALA A 31 13.89 9.60 10.09
CA ALA A 31 12.94 10.71 10.14
C ALA A 31 11.57 10.36 9.52
N ALA A 32 11.47 9.28 8.74
CA ALA A 32 10.21 8.82 8.16
C ALA A 32 9.34 8.02 9.14
N ARG A 33 9.82 7.75 10.35
CA ARG A 33 9.05 7.08 11.41
C ARG A 33 7.87 7.96 11.84
N GLN A 34 6.72 7.33 11.99
CA GLN A 34 5.47 8.01 12.37
C GLN A 34 4.93 7.42 13.66
N GLU A 35 4.26 8.24 14.45
CA GLU A 35 3.46 7.75 15.57
C GLU A 35 2.21 7.04 15.01
N LEU A 36 1.96 5.82 15.48
CA LEU A 36 0.81 5.02 15.07
C LEU A 36 -0.06 4.72 16.31
N ALA A 37 -1.37 4.59 16.12
CA ALA A 37 -2.33 4.29 17.17
C ALA A 37 -2.27 2.82 17.62
N LEU A 38 -1.16 2.46 18.27
CA LEU A 38 -0.94 1.15 18.88
C LEU A 38 -1.79 1.00 20.14
N ARG A 39 -2.35 -0.20 20.35
CA ARG A 39 -3.09 -0.62 21.55
C ARG A 39 -2.20 -1.52 22.41
N ASP A 40 -2.66 -1.83 23.62
CA ASP A 40 -1.95 -2.75 24.51
C ASP A 40 -1.72 -4.10 23.83
N GLY A 41 -0.47 -4.57 23.85
CA GLY A 41 -0.05 -5.81 23.20
C GLY A 41 0.40 -5.66 21.75
N ASP A 42 0.13 -4.52 21.09
CA ASP A 42 0.71 -4.24 19.78
C ASP A 42 2.22 -4.04 19.86
N THR A 43 2.90 -4.35 18.76
CA THR A 43 4.34 -4.10 18.62
C THR A 43 4.63 -3.46 17.28
N ILE A 44 5.64 -2.61 17.25
CA ILE A 44 6.14 -2.00 16.02
C ILE A 44 7.65 -2.17 15.91
N THR A 45 8.10 -2.63 14.75
CA THR A 45 9.51 -2.73 14.39
C THR A 45 9.78 -1.83 13.19
N TRP A 46 10.71 -0.91 13.36
CA TRP A 46 11.20 -0.04 12.28
C TRP A 46 12.55 -0.56 11.79
N VAL A 47 12.69 -0.68 10.48
CA VAL A 47 13.93 -1.10 9.83
C VAL A 47 14.34 -0.05 8.83
N VAL A 48 15.52 0.54 9.01
CA VAL A 48 16.08 1.45 8.02
C VAL A 48 16.71 0.61 6.91
N ALA A 49 16.22 0.76 5.68
CA ALA A 49 16.68 0.02 4.51
C ALA A 49 16.40 0.79 3.23
N GLU A 50 17.16 0.50 2.18
CA GLU A 50 16.89 1.06 0.85
C GLU A 50 15.47 0.68 0.38
N PRO A 51 14.73 1.60 -0.27
CA PRO A 51 13.42 1.30 -0.82
C PRO A 51 13.47 0.04 -1.70
N GLY A 52 12.50 -0.86 -1.54
CA GLY A 52 12.46 -2.10 -2.33
C GLY A 52 13.62 -3.08 -2.09
N ASP A 53 14.40 -2.94 -1.02
CA ASP A 53 15.39 -3.95 -0.62
C ASP A 53 14.69 -5.25 -0.16
N ALA A 54 14.69 -6.23 -1.06
CA ALA A 54 14.09 -7.55 -0.84
C ALA A 54 14.75 -8.33 0.29
N ALA A 55 16.06 -8.20 0.48
CA ALA A 55 16.82 -8.96 1.46
C ALA A 55 16.59 -8.41 2.86
N ALA A 56 16.62 -7.08 3.02
CA ALA A 56 16.32 -6.43 4.28
C ALA A 56 14.88 -6.72 4.72
N LEU A 57 13.91 -6.63 3.80
CA LEU A 57 12.51 -6.93 4.10
C LEU A 57 12.30 -8.40 4.51
N ASP A 58 12.88 -9.36 3.78
CA ASP A 58 12.76 -10.78 4.12
C ASP A 58 13.41 -11.11 5.48
N ALA A 59 14.61 -10.57 5.74
CA ALA A 59 15.30 -10.76 7.02
C ALA A 59 14.49 -10.19 8.18
N ALA A 60 13.93 -9.00 8.02
CA ALA A 60 13.10 -8.36 9.03
C ALA A 60 11.80 -9.14 9.32
N VAL A 61 11.11 -9.63 8.28
CA VAL A 61 9.91 -10.46 8.44
C VAL A 61 10.23 -11.78 9.15
N ARG A 62 11.40 -12.38 8.86
CA ARG A 62 11.84 -13.62 9.52
C ARG A 62 12.22 -13.43 10.99
N ALA A 63 12.66 -12.23 11.36
CA ALA A 63 13.03 -11.89 12.73
C ALA A 63 11.81 -11.57 13.62
N LEU A 64 10.64 -11.32 13.04
CA LEU A 64 9.42 -11.11 13.82
C LEU A 64 9.10 -12.35 14.67
N PRO A 65 8.61 -12.14 15.92
CA PRO A 65 8.11 -13.24 16.72
C PRO A 65 6.97 -13.93 15.97
N SER A 66 6.88 -15.25 16.08
CA SER A 66 5.74 -15.99 15.57
C SER A 66 4.68 -16.01 16.66
N PRO A 67 3.61 -15.20 16.58
CA PRO A 67 2.53 -15.26 17.55
C PRO A 67 1.88 -16.65 17.50
N GLU A 68 1.45 -17.12 18.66
CA GLU A 68 0.65 -18.33 18.74
C GLU A 68 -0.76 -18.10 18.18
N GLY A 69 -1.36 -19.16 17.66
CA GLY A 69 -2.75 -19.14 17.20
C GLY A 69 -2.93 -18.75 15.74
N GLU A 70 -4.14 -18.27 15.47
CA GLU A 70 -4.67 -18.07 14.14
C GLU A 70 -4.60 -16.58 13.77
N GLY A 71 -3.53 -16.17 13.07
CA GLY A 71 -3.28 -14.77 12.65
C GLY A 71 -3.67 -14.47 11.19
N PHE A 72 -3.61 -13.20 10.81
CA PHE A 72 -3.74 -12.75 9.42
C PHE A 72 -2.51 -11.92 9.06
N VAL A 73 -1.97 -12.13 7.86
CA VAL A 73 -0.82 -11.35 7.38
C VAL A 73 -1.24 -10.46 6.22
N TRP A 74 -1.00 -9.17 6.39
CA TRP A 74 -1.09 -8.19 5.31
C TRP A 74 0.30 -7.61 5.04
N ALA A 75 0.69 -7.48 3.78
CA ALA A 75 1.92 -6.80 3.41
C ALA A 75 1.78 -6.01 2.09
N ALA A 76 2.33 -4.81 2.09
CA ALA A 76 2.50 -4.00 0.89
C ALA A 76 3.88 -3.34 0.85
N ALA A 77 4.50 -3.39 -0.33
CA ALA A 77 5.83 -2.89 -0.62
C ALA A 77 6.08 -2.91 -2.14
N GLU A 78 7.34 -2.78 -2.55
CA GLU A 78 7.78 -3.07 -3.90
C GLU A 78 7.46 -4.53 -4.31
N SER A 79 6.99 -4.69 -5.54
CA SER A 79 6.42 -5.95 -6.03
C SER A 79 7.39 -7.15 -6.02
N ARG A 80 8.66 -6.95 -6.42
CA ARG A 80 9.68 -8.01 -6.41
C ARG A 80 10.22 -8.27 -5.00
N ALA A 81 10.32 -7.24 -4.15
CA ALA A 81 10.74 -7.37 -2.75
C ALA A 81 9.80 -8.26 -1.93
N LEU A 82 8.53 -8.35 -2.31
CA LEU A 82 7.54 -9.21 -1.65
C LEU A 82 7.61 -10.69 -2.04
N LEU A 83 8.31 -11.06 -3.11
CA LEU A 83 8.44 -12.45 -3.54
C LEU A 83 9.06 -13.38 -2.48
N PRO A 84 10.21 -13.05 -1.84
CA PRO A 84 10.77 -13.88 -0.78
C PRO A 84 9.83 -13.96 0.44
N VAL A 85 9.19 -12.86 0.83
CA VAL A 85 8.21 -12.80 1.92
C VAL A 85 7.04 -13.74 1.66
N ARG A 86 6.45 -13.68 0.46
CA ARG A 86 5.35 -14.57 0.06
C ARG A 86 5.76 -16.04 0.14
N ARG A 87 6.96 -16.37 -0.34
CA ARG A 87 7.49 -17.74 -0.29
C ARG A 87 7.68 -18.23 1.14
N TYR A 88 8.24 -17.40 2.02
CA TYR A 88 8.43 -17.71 3.43
C TYR A 88 7.09 -18.00 4.13
N LEU A 89 6.11 -17.09 3.98
CA LEU A 89 4.81 -17.22 4.64
C LEU A 89 4.04 -18.47 4.18
N GLN A 90 4.09 -18.80 2.88
CA GLN A 90 3.34 -19.92 2.32
C GLN A 90 4.05 -21.27 2.43
N ARG A 91 5.38 -21.32 2.27
CA ARG A 91 6.12 -22.60 2.23
C ARG A 91 6.70 -22.99 3.58
N GLU A 92 7.24 -22.01 4.31
CA GLU A 92 7.93 -22.26 5.57
C GLU A 92 6.98 -22.12 6.75
N ARG A 93 6.20 -21.03 6.82
CA ARG A 93 5.17 -20.83 7.84
C ARG A 93 3.85 -21.54 7.54
N LYS A 94 3.68 -22.03 6.31
CA LYS A 94 2.52 -22.81 5.86
C LYS A 94 1.17 -22.14 6.17
N LEU A 95 1.13 -20.80 6.10
CA LEU A 95 -0.11 -20.07 6.33
C LEU A 95 -1.12 -20.35 5.21
N PRO A 96 -2.40 -20.60 5.55
CA PRO A 96 -3.48 -20.70 4.58
C PRO A 96 -3.56 -19.46 3.69
N LYS A 97 -3.91 -19.64 2.40
CA LYS A 97 -3.93 -18.55 1.41
C LYS A 97 -4.95 -17.46 1.74
N ASP A 98 -6.08 -17.83 2.33
CA ASP A 98 -7.14 -16.94 2.81
C ASP A 98 -6.70 -16.09 4.02
N ARG A 99 -5.55 -16.39 4.63
CA ARG A 99 -4.97 -15.65 5.76
C ARG A 99 -3.75 -14.80 5.39
N VAL A 100 -3.44 -14.69 4.10
CA VAL A 100 -2.30 -13.92 3.59
C VAL A 100 -2.74 -13.03 2.43
N ASN A 101 -2.68 -11.72 2.63
CA ASN A 101 -2.87 -10.73 1.58
C ASN A 101 -1.57 -9.94 1.35
N ILE A 102 -1.01 -10.08 0.15
CA ILE A 102 0.24 -9.41 -0.22
C ILE A 102 0.01 -8.67 -1.53
N THR A 103 0.21 -7.35 -1.52
CA THR A 103 -0.04 -6.46 -2.65
C THR A 103 1.22 -5.67 -2.97
N GLY A 104 1.72 -5.76 -4.21
CA GLY A 104 2.78 -4.87 -4.68
C GLY A 104 2.20 -3.49 -4.93
N TYR A 105 2.64 -2.47 -4.18
CA TYR A 105 2.17 -1.10 -4.33
C TYR A 105 2.88 -0.36 -5.45
N TRP A 106 4.14 -0.71 -5.68
CA TRP A 106 4.95 -0.12 -6.71
C TRP A 106 5.90 -1.15 -7.29
N HIS A 107 6.56 -0.78 -8.39
CA HIS A 107 7.58 -1.59 -9.03
C HIS A 107 8.76 -0.70 -9.40
N ARG A 108 9.98 -1.15 -9.10
CA ARG A 108 11.19 -0.47 -9.55
C ARG A 108 11.41 -0.77 -11.03
N GLU A 109 11.44 0.27 -11.85
CA GLU A 109 11.92 0.16 -13.23
C GLU A 109 13.44 -0.07 -13.21
N GLU A 110 13.88 -1.17 -13.80
CA GLU A 110 15.30 -1.33 -14.15
C GLU A 110 15.56 -0.41 -15.34
N ALA A 111 16.41 0.60 -15.14
CA ALA A 111 16.92 1.38 -16.26
C ALA A 111 17.55 0.41 -17.27
N ALA A 112 16.93 0.26 -18.43
CA ALA A 112 17.49 -0.51 -19.51
C ALA A 112 18.92 0.01 -19.77
N ALA A 113 19.89 -0.90 -19.88
CA ALA A 113 21.21 -0.54 -20.40
C ALA A 113 21.00 0.22 -21.72
N PRO A 114 21.73 1.31 -21.98
CA PRO A 114 21.46 2.15 -23.14
C PRO A 114 21.66 1.29 -24.39
N GLU A 115 20.56 0.91 -25.03
CA GLU A 115 20.61 0.41 -26.39
C GLU A 115 21.18 1.54 -27.25
N ALA A 116 22.29 1.27 -27.93
CA ALA A 116 22.86 2.20 -28.89
C ALA A 116 21.87 2.39 -30.04
N GLN A 117 21.02 3.41 -29.95
CA GLN A 117 20.12 3.82 -31.02
C GLN A 117 20.49 5.24 -31.44
N GLY A 118 20.74 5.35 -32.75
CA GLY A 118 21.16 6.57 -33.41
C GLY A 118 20.17 7.72 -33.26
N THR A 119 20.71 8.90 -33.51
CA THR A 119 20.10 10.22 -33.47
C THR A 119 18.64 10.21 -33.95
N ALA A 120 17.71 10.42 -33.02
CA ALA A 120 16.36 10.85 -33.29
C ALA A 120 15.93 11.85 -32.22
N ASP A 121 15.33 12.93 -32.70
CA ASP A 121 14.94 14.18 -32.07
C ASP A 121 14.55 14.10 -30.58
N ALA A 122 15.24 14.92 -29.76
CA ALA A 122 14.89 15.15 -28.36
C ALA A 122 13.68 16.09 -28.29
N ALA A 123 12.48 15.54 -28.50
CA ALA A 123 11.26 16.18 -28.03
C ALA A 123 11.19 15.98 -26.51
N ALA A 124 11.40 17.07 -25.76
CA ALA A 124 11.20 17.11 -24.33
C ALA A 124 9.83 16.51 -23.97
N GLN A 125 9.83 15.37 -23.28
CA GLN A 125 8.59 14.87 -22.66
C GLN A 125 8.10 15.91 -21.64
N CYS A 126 6.94 16.51 -21.92
CA CYS A 126 6.18 17.25 -20.92
C CYS A 126 5.92 16.34 -19.70
N PRO A 127 6.10 16.83 -18.45
CA PRO A 127 5.69 16.06 -17.29
C PRO A 127 4.19 15.75 -17.41
N ALA A 128 3.84 14.48 -17.22
CA ALA A 128 2.45 14.03 -17.27
C ALA A 128 1.61 14.87 -16.28
N GLU A 129 0.59 15.55 -16.80
CA GLU A 129 -0.30 16.39 -16.00
C GLU A 129 -1.04 15.50 -14.99
N ILE A 130 -0.83 15.75 -13.69
CA ILE A 130 -1.52 15.00 -12.63
C ILE A 130 -3.01 15.39 -12.72
N PRO A 131 -3.93 14.44 -13.00
CA PRO A 131 -5.33 14.78 -13.10
C PRO A 131 -5.83 15.33 -11.76
N SER A 132 -6.60 16.41 -11.82
CA SER A 132 -7.17 17.05 -10.64
C SER A 132 -7.94 16.02 -9.79
N PRO A 133 -7.74 15.98 -8.46
CA PRO A 133 -8.53 15.12 -7.57
C PRO A 133 -9.97 15.63 -7.37
N LEU A 134 -10.31 16.83 -7.86
CA LEU A 134 -11.62 17.43 -7.61
C LEU A 134 -12.80 16.58 -8.11
N PRO A 135 -12.77 15.94 -9.28
CA PRO A 135 -13.89 15.12 -9.75
C PRO A 135 -14.23 13.96 -8.79
N TRP A 136 -13.23 13.31 -8.18
CA TRP A 136 -13.48 12.21 -7.24
C TRP A 136 -14.07 12.71 -5.92
N LEU A 137 -13.58 13.84 -5.40
CA LEU A 137 -14.10 14.45 -4.18
C LEU A 137 -15.54 14.93 -4.36
N VAL A 138 -15.84 15.56 -5.50
CA VAL A 138 -17.20 16.00 -5.86
C VAL A 138 -18.13 14.80 -5.97
N ALA A 139 -17.72 13.73 -6.66
CA ALA A 139 -18.53 12.52 -6.80
C ALA A 139 -18.82 11.87 -5.43
N ARG A 140 -17.81 11.73 -4.57
CA ARG A 140 -18.00 11.17 -3.22
C ARG A 140 -18.90 12.06 -2.36
N ALA A 141 -18.70 13.38 -2.38
CA ALA A 141 -19.53 14.31 -1.63
C ALA A 141 -20.99 14.26 -2.12
N ALA A 142 -21.21 14.23 -3.43
CA ALA A 142 -22.55 14.13 -4.02
C ALA A 142 -23.28 12.85 -3.60
N LEU A 143 -22.57 11.71 -3.56
CA LEU A 143 -23.12 10.44 -3.06
C LEU A 143 -23.43 10.49 -1.57
N GLN A 144 -22.54 11.05 -0.75
CA GLN A 144 -22.76 11.15 0.71
C GLN A 144 -23.90 12.12 1.07
N LEU A 145 -24.05 13.20 0.30
CA LEU A 145 -25.07 14.22 0.52
C LEU A 145 -26.41 13.89 -0.17
N GLY A 146 -26.51 12.74 -0.86
CA GLY A 146 -27.72 12.35 -1.59
C GLY A 146 -28.07 13.27 -2.77
N VAL A 147 -27.10 14.04 -3.28
CA VAL A 147 -27.31 14.99 -4.38
C VAL A 147 -27.72 14.26 -5.66
N VAL A 148 -27.18 13.06 -5.88
CA VAL A 148 -27.51 12.23 -7.06
C VAL A 148 -29.00 11.87 -7.05
N ASP A 149 -29.51 11.41 -5.91
CA ASP A 149 -30.92 11.05 -5.74
C ASP A 149 -31.83 12.28 -5.85
N ALA A 150 -31.43 13.40 -5.22
CA ALA A 150 -32.16 14.67 -5.30
C ALA A 150 -32.29 15.21 -6.73
N VAL A 151 -31.26 15.04 -7.57
CA VAL A 151 -31.30 15.40 -9.00
C VAL A 151 -32.16 14.41 -9.79
N ALA A 152 -32.11 13.11 -9.47
CA ALA A 152 -32.90 12.08 -10.16
C ALA A 152 -34.42 12.24 -9.92
N ASP A 153 -34.82 12.68 -8.71
CA ASP A 153 -36.22 12.98 -8.37
C ASP A 153 -36.70 14.34 -8.90
N THR A 154 -35.76 15.10 -9.48
CA THR A 154 -35.86 16.25 -10.40
C THR A 154 -36.93 16.27 -11.50
N PRO A 155 -38.20 16.72 -11.37
CA PRO A 155 -39.13 16.67 -12.50
C PRO A 155 -38.68 17.69 -13.56
N GLY A 156 -38.18 17.22 -14.71
CA GLY A 156 -37.84 18.07 -15.87
C GLY A 156 -36.44 17.92 -16.46
N LEU A 157 -35.55 17.10 -15.87
CA LEU A 157 -34.23 16.78 -16.44
C LEU A 157 -34.26 15.39 -17.09
N SER A 158 -34.98 15.23 -18.20
CA SER A 158 -34.81 14.06 -19.07
C SER A 158 -33.67 14.32 -20.04
N ALA A 159 -32.84 13.31 -20.33
CA ALA A 159 -31.68 13.38 -21.21
C ALA A 159 -31.99 13.61 -22.71
N ASP A 160 -33.24 13.97 -23.05
CA ASP A 160 -33.75 14.20 -24.41
C ASP A 160 -34.22 15.65 -24.62
N ALA A 161 -33.38 16.63 -24.25
CA ALA A 161 -33.56 18.04 -24.60
C ALA A 161 -32.29 18.60 -25.26
#